data_AF-E3LL43-F1
#
_entry.id   AF-E3LL43-F1
#
_cell.length_a   1.000
_cell.length_b   1.000
_cell.length_c   1.000
_cell.angle_alpha   90.00
_cell.angle_beta   90.00
_cell.angle_gamma   90.00
#
_symmetry.space_group_name_H-M   'P 1'
#
loop_
_entity.id
_entity.type
_entity.pdbx_description
1 polymer ?
#
loop_
_entity_poly.entity_id
_entity_poly.type
_entity_poly.pdbx_seq_one_letter_code
_entity_poly.pdbx_strand_id
1 'polypeptide(L)'
;MDSVILMVCLLGIICALSTIFLNINLVFRIVLNKSKRNVDMQLFYYRFVLDIFFGTCCEFIFKDMNNEDLFSVLFYIVFILLSIEAPMLMEEYRDLIVYLAIPWSNFAACRSIIALSISTERVIAAYFPISYRNIKNSVPTWSILLVAISFGLSEELVLFEFCSYNMVIPLSCRVFGCAVNKCFYNFWTIHKTVIFCMIVILSVLLSVKIFIWNNLKHTKTNSQLSKANRLALLDTITVLIFDFLPSFCGSMWPTAKLFSFDYVGPYNAVGKVTGCAIEAIVVSTLLIFRKTRISENISTSIRRAIRVKNSKSSRLA
;
A
#
# COMPACT_ATOMS: atom_id res chain seq x y z
N MET A 1 10.43 26.42 -11.47
CA MET A 1 10.32 25.61 -10.24
C MET A 1 8.98 24.89 -10.23
N ASP A 2 7.92 25.57 -10.68
CA ASP A 2 6.57 25.03 -10.78
C ASP A 2 6.45 23.82 -11.73
N SER A 3 7.26 23.76 -12.80
CA SER A 3 7.27 22.64 -13.74
C SER A 3 7.69 21.29 -13.12
N VAL A 4 8.62 21.29 -12.15
CA VAL A 4 9.05 20.06 -11.46
C VAL A 4 7.94 19.58 -10.53
N ILE A 5 7.33 20.49 -9.78
CA ILE A 5 6.24 20.16 -8.87
C ILE A 5 5.02 19.66 -9.64
N LEU A 6 4.69 20.30 -10.77
CA LEU A 6 3.62 19.86 -11.67
C LEU A 6 3.88 18.43 -12.17
N MET A 7 5.10 18.12 -12.63
CA MET A 7 5.47 16.78 -13.07
C MET A 7 5.34 15.74 -11.94
N VAL A 8 5.78 16.08 -10.73
CA VAL A 8 5.70 15.21 -9.55
C VAL A 8 4.22 14.95 -9.17
N CYS A 9 3.38 15.98 -9.15
CA CYS A 9 1.96 15.82 -8.87
C CYS A 9 1.22 15.05 -9.98
N LEU A 10 1.51 15.31 -11.26
CA LEU A 10 0.94 14.55 -12.38
C LEU A 10 1.29 13.06 -12.29
N LEU A 11 2.55 12.74 -11.97
CA LEU A 11 2.98 11.38 -11.71
C LEU A 11 2.18 10.76 -10.55
N GLY A 12 2.02 11.50 -9.44
CA GLY A 12 1.22 11.09 -8.30
C GLY A 12 -0.23 10.73 -8.69
N ILE A 13 -0.88 11.57 -9.49
CA ILE A 13 -2.25 11.35 -9.98
C ILE A 13 -2.33 10.08 -10.84
N ILE A 14 -1.41 9.92 -11.80
CA ILE A 14 -1.38 8.74 -12.68
C ILE A 14 -1.17 7.45 -11.86
N CYS A 15 -0.25 7.49 -10.89
CA CYS A 15 0.01 6.36 -9.99
C CYS A 15 -1.19 6.06 -9.09
N ALA A 16 -1.88 7.08 -8.56
CA ALA A 16 -3.09 6.90 -7.75
C ALA A 16 -4.20 6.22 -8.55
N LEU A 17 -4.51 6.75 -9.73
CA LEU A 17 -5.52 6.17 -10.63
C LEU A 17 -5.21 4.72 -11.01
N SER A 18 -3.94 4.45 -11.33
CA SER A 18 -3.47 3.09 -11.64
C SER A 18 -3.66 2.15 -10.46
N THR A 19 -3.31 2.59 -9.24
CA THR A 19 -3.48 1.83 -8.00
C THR A 19 -4.94 1.47 -7.77
N ILE A 20 -5.84 2.46 -7.87
CA ILE A 20 -7.27 2.30 -7.67
C ILE A 20 -7.83 1.28 -8.67
N PHE A 21 -7.59 1.50 -9.96
CA PHE A 21 -8.14 0.65 -11.02
C PHE A 21 -7.68 -0.80 -10.88
N LEU A 22 -6.38 -1.01 -10.65
CA LEU A 22 -5.81 -2.36 -10.53
C LEU A 22 -6.31 -3.07 -9.27
N ASN A 23 -6.39 -2.37 -8.14
CA ASN A 23 -6.89 -2.97 -6.90
C ASN A 23 -8.40 -3.25 -6.97
N ILE A 24 -9.22 -2.39 -7.58
CA ILE A 24 -10.64 -2.68 -7.85
C ILE A 24 -10.78 -3.96 -8.69
N ASN A 25 -9.99 -4.08 -9.77
CA ASN A 25 -10.01 -5.26 -10.63
C ASN A 25 -9.59 -6.53 -9.86
N LEU A 26 -8.58 -6.45 -8.98
CA LEU A 26 -8.17 -7.53 -8.10
C LEU A 26 -9.29 -7.94 -7.12
N VAL A 27 -9.93 -6.96 -6.46
CA VAL A 27 -11.03 -7.20 -5.52
C VAL A 27 -12.22 -7.87 -6.24
N PHE A 28 -12.65 -7.33 -7.38
CA PHE A 28 -13.78 -7.87 -8.13
C PHE A 28 -13.49 -9.28 -8.65
N ARG A 29 -12.30 -9.52 -9.22
CA ARG A 29 -11.98 -10.82 -9.82
C ARG A 29 -11.66 -11.90 -8.79
N ILE A 30 -11.06 -11.56 -7.65
CA ILE A 30 -10.52 -12.53 -6.68
C ILE A 30 -11.29 -12.50 -5.36
N VAL A 31 -11.44 -11.33 -4.74
CA VAL A 31 -11.97 -11.21 -3.38
C VAL A 31 -13.46 -11.52 -3.32
N LEU A 32 -14.25 -10.98 -4.27
CA LEU A 32 -15.69 -11.25 -4.35
C LEU A 32 -16.00 -12.70 -4.79
N ASN A 33 -15.09 -13.32 -5.54
CA ASN A 33 -15.25 -14.70 -6.00
C ASN A 33 -14.75 -15.70 -4.95
N LYS A 34 -15.65 -16.20 -4.10
CA LYS A 34 -15.34 -17.14 -3.01
C LYS A 34 -14.50 -18.36 -3.45
N SER A 35 -14.73 -18.88 -4.66
CA SER A 35 -13.99 -20.01 -5.25
C SER A 35 -12.50 -19.70 -5.56
N LYS A 36 -12.16 -18.43 -5.78
CA LYS A 36 -10.80 -17.98 -6.10
C LYS A 36 -10.02 -17.47 -4.88
N ARG A 37 -10.68 -17.33 -3.73
CA ARG A 37 -10.11 -16.76 -2.51
C ARG A 37 -9.20 -17.77 -1.82
N ASN A 38 -7.97 -17.35 -1.52
CA ASN A 38 -7.03 -18.14 -0.73
C ASN A 38 -6.99 -17.63 0.71
N VAL A 39 -7.16 -18.53 1.68
CA VAL A 39 -7.11 -18.23 3.12
C VAL A 39 -5.73 -17.72 3.55
N ASP A 40 -4.66 -18.11 2.86
CA ASP A 40 -3.30 -17.64 3.13
C ASP A 40 -3.01 -16.21 2.64
N MET A 41 -3.91 -15.64 1.84
CA MET A 41 -3.76 -14.29 1.27
C MET A 41 -4.77 -13.28 1.84
N GLN A 42 -5.47 -13.60 2.93
CA GLN A 42 -6.53 -12.75 3.47
C GLN A 42 -6.07 -11.34 3.84
N LEU A 43 -4.92 -11.19 4.52
CA LEU A 43 -4.37 -9.87 4.84
C LEU A 43 -4.02 -9.05 3.59
N PHE A 44 -3.57 -9.70 2.51
CA PHE A 44 -3.34 -9.02 1.24
C PHE A 44 -4.66 -8.51 0.62
N TYR A 45 -5.77 -9.23 0.81
CA TYR A 45 -7.08 -8.75 0.35
C TYR A 45 -7.58 -7.53 1.11
N TYR A 46 -7.44 -7.52 2.45
CA TYR A 46 -7.75 -6.34 3.25
C TYR A 46 -6.90 -5.15 2.82
N ARG A 47 -5.62 -5.39 2.53
CA ARG A 47 -4.73 -4.37 1.99
C ARG A 47 -5.19 -3.83 0.64
N PHE A 48 -5.62 -4.66 -0.31
CA PHE A 48 -6.15 -4.15 -1.59
C PHE A 48 -7.37 -3.26 -1.40
N VAL A 49 -8.26 -3.63 -0.49
CA VAL A 49 -9.44 -2.82 -0.15
C VAL A 49 -9.01 -1.49 0.47
N LEU A 50 -8.05 -1.51 1.40
CA LEU A 50 -7.48 -0.30 1.98
C LEU A 50 -6.76 0.57 0.97
N ASP A 51 -6.06 -0.01 0.00
CA ASP A 51 -5.39 0.74 -1.06
C ASP A 51 -6.37 1.40 -2.03
N ILE A 52 -7.56 0.80 -2.24
CA ILE A 52 -8.68 1.46 -2.92
C ILE A 52 -9.11 2.66 -2.08
N PHE A 53 -9.46 2.46 -0.81
CA PHE A 53 -9.85 3.56 0.08
C PHE A 53 -8.77 4.63 0.19
N PHE A 54 -7.49 4.26 0.26
CA PHE A 54 -6.36 5.18 0.26
C PHE A 54 -6.30 6.01 -1.02
N GLY A 55 -6.56 5.43 -2.19
CA GLY A 55 -6.63 6.18 -3.44
C GLY A 55 -7.94 6.96 -3.64
N THR A 56 -9.06 6.47 -3.12
CA THR A 56 -10.42 6.97 -3.39
C THR A 56 -11.06 7.69 -2.22
N CYS A 57 -10.37 7.91 -1.10
CA CYS A 57 -11.01 8.36 0.15
C CYS A 57 -11.71 9.69 -0.12
N CYS A 58 -13.02 9.86 -0.38
CA CYS A 58 -14.17 8.96 -0.23
C CYS A 58 -15.32 9.26 -1.23
N GLU A 59 -15.96 8.24 -1.84
CA GLU A 59 -17.30 8.32 -2.50
C GLU A 59 -18.36 7.43 -1.82
N PHE A 60 -18.07 6.81 -0.67
CA PHE A 60 -18.94 5.71 -0.21
C PHE A 60 -19.18 5.50 1.28
N ILE A 61 -19.15 6.54 2.12
CA ILE A 61 -19.61 6.42 3.54
C ILE A 61 -20.78 7.36 3.91
N PHE A 62 -21.27 8.22 3.02
CA PHE A 62 -22.55 8.92 3.21
C PHE A 62 -23.41 8.82 1.96
N LYS A 63 -24.30 7.82 1.91
CA LYS A 63 -25.37 7.76 0.91
C LYS A 63 -26.73 8.20 1.48
N ASP A 64 -26.79 8.70 2.71
CA ASP A 64 -28.04 9.01 3.41
C ASP A 64 -28.17 10.44 3.97
N MET A 65 -27.39 11.41 3.49
CA MET A 65 -27.78 12.82 3.69
C MET A 65 -27.58 13.64 2.42
N ASN A 66 -28.67 14.30 2.01
CA ASN A 66 -28.74 15.30 0.97
C ASN A 66 -27.87 16.51 1.33
N ASN A 67 -26.58 16.46 1.04
CA ASN A 67 -25.75 17.58 0.61
C ASN A 67 -24.36 17.03 0.25
N GLU A 68 -23.83 17.51 -0.87
CA GLU A 68 -22.59 17.06 -1.48
C GLU A 68 -21.38 17.43 -0.60
N ASP A 69 -20.75 16.46 0.06
CA ASP A 69 -19.41 16.63 0.65
C ASP A 69 -18.57 15.36 0.45
N LEU A 70 -17.65 15.43 -0.51
CA LEU A 70 -16.86 14.33 -1.06
C LEU A 70 -15.36 14.62 -0.91
N PHE A 71 -14.81 14.46 0.29
CA PHE A 71 -13.40 14.75 0.57
C PHE A 71 -12.53 13.61 0.03
N SER A 72 -11.71 13.89 -1.00
CA SER A 72 -10.91 12.96 -1.83
C SER A 72 -9.38 13.06 -1.56
N VAL A 73 -8.61 11.97 -1.63
CA VAL A 73 -7.11 12.03 -1.69
C VAL A 73 -6.62 12.63 -3.01
N LEU A 74 -7.37 12.43 -4.09
CA LEU A 74 -7.17 13.19 -5.33
C LEU A 74 -7.37 14.69 -5.05
N PHE A 75 -8.28 15.06 -4.14
CA PHE A 75 -8.42 16.44 -3.67
C PHE A 75 -7.23 16.90 -2.84
N TYR A 76 -6.54 16.05 -2.05
CA TYR A 76 -5.29 16.48 -1.38
C TYR A 76 -4.17 16.81 -2.40
N ILE A 77 -3.97 15.96 -3.42
CA ILE A 77 -2.96 16.22 -4.46
C ILE A 77 -3.36 17.41 -5.34
N VAL A 78 -4.64 17.53 -5.70
CA VAL A 78 -5.20 18.65 -6.45
C VAL A 78 -5.20 19.94 -5.62
N PHE A 79 -5.47 19.87 -4.32
CA PHE A 79 -5.38 20.99 -3.38
C PHE A 79 -3.94 21.48 -3.28
N ILE A 80 -2.97 20.58 -3.21
CA ILE A 80 -1.56 20.96 -3.27
C ILE A 80 -1.26 21.62 -4.62
N LEU A 81 -1.73 21.07 -5.74
CA LEU A 81 -1.57 21.67 -7.06
C LEU A 81 -2.17 23.09 -7.14
N LEU A 82 -3.37 23.26 -6.59
CA LEU A 82 -4.12 24.50 -6.60
C LEU A 82 -3.53 25.53 -5.61
N SER A 83 -2.89 25.08 -4.52
CA SER A 83 -2.10 25.92 -3.61
C SER A 83 -0.80 26.44 -4.23
N ILE A 84 -0.33 25.81 -5.31
CA ILE A 84 0.85 26.25 -6.07
C ILE A 84 0.42 27.22 -7.19
N GLU A 85 -0.62 26.88 -7.94
CA GLU A 85 -1.11 27.67 -9.08
C GLU A 85 -1.90 28.92 -8.64
N ALA A 86 -2.65 28.84 -7.54
CA ALA A 86 -3.52 29.92 -7.03
C ALA A 86 -3.32 30.16 -5.52
N PRO A 87 -2.14 30.64 -5.09
CA PRO A 87 -1.80 30.80 -3.67
C PRO A 87 -2.72 31.79 -2.94
N MET A 88 -3.20 32.84 -3.63
CA MET A 88 -4.12 33.85 -3.05
C MET A 88 -5.51 33.29 -2.73
N LEU A 89 -6.02 32.35 -3.54
CA LEU A 89 -7.30 31.68 -3.28
C LEU A 89 -7.19 30.74 -2.07
N MET A 90 -6.03 30.13 -1.89
CA MET A 90 -5.80 29.10 -0.87
C MET A 90 -5.39 29.64 0.50
N GLU A 91 -5.17 30.95 0.66
CA GLU A 91 -4.86 31.53 1.97
C GLU A 91 -6.03 31.40 2.96
N GLU A 92 -7.27 31.45 2.45
CA GLU A 92 -8.49 31.35 3.24
C GLU A 92 -8.85 29.90 3.62
N TYR A 93 -8.33 28.92 2.87
CA TYR A 93 -8.65 27.49 3.03
C TYR A 93 -7.49 26.65 3.57
N ARG A 94 -6.53 27.25 4.28
CA ARG A 94 -5.32 26.54 4.77
C ARG A 94 -5.61 25.40 5.72
N ASP A 95 -6.68 25.51 6.50
CA ASP A 95 -7.09 24.46 7.44
C ASP A 95 -7.44 23.15 6.71
N LEU A 96 -7.82 23.23 5.42
CA LEU A 96 -8.06 22.06 4.58
C LEU A 96 -6.82 21.17 4.44
N ILE A 97 -5.59 21.71 4.57
CA ILE A 97 -4.36 20.90 4.59
C ILE A 97 -4.46 19.85 5.69
N VAL A 98 -4.89 20.24 6.88
CA VAL A 98 -4.97 19.34 8.04
C VAL A 98 -6.16 18.40 7.89
N TYR A 99 -7.34 18.90 7.49
CA TYR A 99 -8.54 18.08 7.29
C TYR A 99 -8.38 17.01 6.22
N LEU A 100 -7.59 17.28 5.16
CA LEU A 100 -7.31 16.30 4.11
C LEU A 100 -6.18 15.34 4.50
N ALA A 101 -5.15 15.84 5.20
CA ALA A 101 -3.97 15.05 5.50
C ALA A 101 -4.13 14.11 6.69
N ILE A 102 -4.97 14.43 7.68
CA ILE A 102 -5.22 13.54 8.83
C ILE A 102 -5.83 12.21 8.38
N PRO A 103 -6.95 12.17 7.63
CA PRO A 103 -7.50 10.90 7.14
C PRO A 103 -6.48 10.11 6.33
N TRP A 104 -5.72 10.79 5.47
CA TRP A 104 -4.63 10.19 4.71
C TRP A 104 -3.57 9.54 5.60
N SER A 105 -3.15 10.24 6.66
CA SER A 105 -2.19 9.74 7.65
C SER A 105 -2.73 8.49 8.36
N ASN A 106 -4.00 8.51 8.80
CA ASN A 106 -4.63 7.36 9.46
C ASN A 106 -4.65 6.12 8.54
N PHE A 107 -5.03 6.27 7.27
CA PHE A 107 -5.00 5.17 6.31
C PHE A 107 -3.57 4.68 6.04
N ALA A 108 -2.60 5.59 5.96
CA ALA A 108 -1.19 5.24 5.83
C ALA A 108 -0.67 4.46 7.06
N ALA A 109 -1.09 4.84 8.27
CA ALA A 109 -0.76 4.14 9.52
C ALA A 109 -1.38 2.74 9.55
N CYS A 110 -2.67 2.62 9.21
CA CYS A 110 -3.36 1.33 9.09
C CYS A 110 -2.64 0.39 8.11
N ARG A 111 -2.26 0.90 6.93
CA ARG A 111 -1.49 0.15 5.93
C ARG A 111 -0.16 -0.36 6.48
N SER A 112 0.58 0.48 7.20
CA SER A 112 1.89 0.10 7.79
C SER A 112 1.75 -1.02 8.83
N ILE A 113 0.71 -0.98 9.68
CA ILE A 113 0.43 -2.05 10.66
C ILE A 113 0.06 -3.37 9.96
N ILE A 114 -0.72 -3.31 8.88
CA ILE A 114 -1.05 -4.50 8.10
C ILE A 114 0.19 -5.06 7.40
N ALA A 115 1.07 -4.22 6.85
CA ALA A 115 2.34 -4.65 6.26
C ALA A 115 3.25 -5.33 7.30
N LEU A 116 3.33 -4.78 8.51
CA LEU A 116 4.04 -5.39 9.64
C LEU A 116 3.44 -6.74 10.04
N SER A 117 2.11 -6.82 10.09
CA SER A 117 1.39 -8.05 10.41
C SER A 117 1.61 -9.13 9.35
N ILE A 118 1.56 -8.76 8.06
CA ILE A 118 1.89 -9.66 6.94
C ILE A 118 3.31 -10.20 7.11
N SER A 119 4.29 -9.32 7.34
CA SER A 119 5.70 -9.70 7.49
C SER A 119 5.90 -10.66 8.67
N THR A 120 5.25 -10.37 9.79
CA THR A 120 5.28 -11.20 11.00
C THR A 120 4.68 -12.59 10.73
N GLU A 121 3.49 -12.65 10.11
CA GLU A 121 2.87 -13.92 9.73
C GLU A 121 3.78 -14.76 8.81
N ARG A 122 4.47 -14.14 7.85
CA ARG A 122 5.37 -14.87 6.95
C ARG A 122 6.59 -15.42 7.67
N VAL A 123 7.16 -14.67 8.61
CA VAL A 123 8.27 -15.16 9.44
C VAL A 123 7.82 -16.31 10.33
N ILE A 124 6.68 -16.19 11.02
CA ILE A 124 6.15 -17.27 11.87
C ILE A 124 5.84 -18.51 11.03
N ALA A 125 5.22 -18.36 9.85
CA ALA A 125 4.95 -19.48 8.95
C ALA A 125 6.23 -20.14 8.42
N ALA A 126 7.28 -19.36 8.15
CA ALA A 126 8.55 -19.88 7.64
C ALA A 126 9.41 -20.54 8.74
N TYR A 127 9.44 -19.99 9.94
CA TYR A 127 10.27 -20.49 11.04
C TYR A 127 9.58 -21.51 11.93
N PHE A 128 8.29 -21.32 12.21
CA PHE A 128 7.50 -22.09 13.17
C PHE A 128 6.16 -22.51 12.57
N PRO A 129 6.14 -23.41 11.55
CA PRO A 129 4.92 -23.75 10.81
C PRO A 129 3.82 -24.39 11.68
N ILE A 130 4.19 -25.12 12.73
CA ILE A 130 3.24 -25.74 13.68
C ILE A 130 2.55 -24.65 14.51
N SER A 131 3.33 -23.72 15.06
CA SER A 131 2.81 -22.58 15.83
C SER A 131 1.91 -21.69 14.96
N TYR A 132 2.30 -21.44 13.71
CA TYR A 132 1.48 -20.68 12.75
C TYR A 132 0.10 -21.30 12.56
N ARG A 133 0.00 -22.64 12.42
CA ARG A 133 -1.28 -23.31 12.22
C ARG A 133 -2.20 -23.19 13.44
N ASN A 134 -1.64 -23.23 14.65
CA ASN A 134 -2.41 -23.05 15.89
C ASN A 134 -2.87 -21.59 16.05
N ILE A 135 -1.96 -20.63 15.87
CA ILE A 135 -2.27 -19.19 15.98
C ILE A 135 -3.35 -18.81 14.96
N LYS A 136 -3.24 -19.26 13.70
CA LYS A 136 -4.20 -18.94 12.64
C LYS A 136 -5.59 -19.53 12.87
N ASN A 137 -5.68 -20.66 13.59
CA ASN A 137 -6.97 -21.22 14.00
C ASN A 137 -7.58 -20.44 15.19
N SER A 138 -6.74 -19.79 16.00
CA SER A 138 -7.18 -19.10 17.23
C SER A 138 -7.43 -17.60 17.03
N VAL A 139 -6.67 -16.93 16.18
CA VAL A 139 -6.71 -15.47 15.98
C VAL A 139 -7.38 -15.18 14.64
N PRO A 140 -8.58 -14.56 14.62
CA PRO A 140 -9.23 -14.19 13.38
C PRO A 140 -8.54 -12.98 12.75
N THR A 141 -8.42 -12.98 11.42
CA THR A 141 -7.80 -11.90 10.64
C THR A 141 -8.43 -10.52 10.90
N TRP A 142 -9.70 -10.47 11.31
CA TRP A 142 -10.39 -9.23 11.65
C TRP A 142 -9.83 -8.54 12.91
N SER A 143 -9.26 -9.28 13.85
CA SER A 143 -8.60 -8.70 15.03
C SER A 143 -7.38 -7.86 14.63
N ILE A 144 -6.63 -8.29 13.61
CA ILE A 144 -5.49 -7.52 13.07
C ILE A 144 -5.99 -6.21 12.45
N LEU A 145 -7.13 -6.24 11.76
CA LEU A 145 -7.73 -5.05 11.17
C LEU A 145 -8.19 -4.06 12.25
N LEU A 146 -8.79 -4.55 13.34
CA LEU A 146 -9.19 -3.71 14.47
C LEU A 146 -7.97 -3.01 15.10
N VAL A 147 -6.88 -3.74 15.33
CA VAL A 147 -5.64 -3.15 15.85
C VAL A 147 -5.09 -2.09 14.89
N ALA A 148 -5.11 -2.34 13.59
CA ALA A 148 -4.65 -1.36 12.59
C ALA A 148 -5.48 -0.08 12.61
N ILE A 149 -6.82 -0.20 12.68
CA ILE A 149 -7.73 0.95 12.74
C ILE A 149 -7.56 1.72 14.05
N SER A 150 -7.50 1.02 15.19
CA SER A 150 -7.27 1.65 16.50
C SER A 150 -5.93 2.40 16.52
N PHE A 151 -4.90 1.85 15.89
CA PHE A 151 -3.62 2.53 15.76
C PHE A 151 -3.72 3.78 14.85
N GLY A 152 -4.40 3.68 13.71
CA GLY A 152 -4.64 4.84 12.85
C GLY A 152 -5.38 5.97 13.57
N LEU A 153 -6.47 5.66 14.27
CA LEU A 153 -7.25 6.65 15.04
C LEU A 153 -6.48 7.24 16.23
N SER A 154 -5.47 6.55 16.74
CA SER A 154 -4.64 7.08 17.83
C SER A 154 -3.82 8.31 17.40
N GLU A 155 -3.56 8.52 16.11
CA GLU A 155 -2.86 9.71 15.63
C GLU A 155 -3.66 10.99 15.91
N GLU A 156 -4.98 10.96 15.75
CA GLU A 156 -5.86 12.09 16.05
C GLU A 156 -5.86 12.43 17.55
N LEU A 157 -5.96 11.40 18.39
CA LEU A 157 -5.88 11.57 19.84
C LEU A 157 -4.55 12.18 20.27
N VAL A 158 -3.43 11.74 19.68
CA VAL A 158 -2.11 12.31 19.97
C VAL A 158 -1.99 13.75 19.48
N LEU A 159 -2.50 14.05 18.29
CA LEU A 159 -2.43 15.38 17.71
C LEU A 159 -3.20 16.41 18.55
N PHE A 160 -4.47 16.14 18.84
CA PHE A 160 -5.35 17.12 19.48
C PHE A 160 -5.22 17.13 21.00
N GLU A 161 -5.15 15.98 21.66
CA GLU A 161 -5.11 15.94 23.12
C GLU A 161 -3.68 16.00 23.68
N PHE A 162 -2.85 15.01 23.35
CA PHE A 162 -1.53 14.90 23.97
C PHE A 162 -0.55 16.00 23.53
N CYS A 163 -0.60 16.38 22.26
CA CYS A 163 0.25 17.43 21.72
C CYS A 163 -0.44 18.81 21.70
N SER A 164 -1.71 18.92 22.10
CA SER A 164 -2.46 20.18 22.20
C SER A 164 -2.34 21.05 20.95
N TYR A 165 -2.58 20.47 19.77
CA TYR A 165 -2.49 21.18 18.51
C TYR A 165 -3.59 22.24 18.37
N ASN A 166 -3.20 23.47 18.02
CA ASN A 166 -4.07 24.65 18.01
C ASN A 166 -4.41 25.17 16.60
N MET A 167 -4.26 24.33 15.56
CA MET A 167 -4.58 24.68 14.16
C MET A 167 -3.90 25.95 13.63
N VAL A 168 -2.72 26.32 14.17
CA VAL A 168 -1.97 27.50 13.70
C VAL A 168 -1.01 27.10 12.58
N ILE A 169 -1.37 27.41 11.34
CA ILE A 169 -0.60 27.03 10.14
C ILE A 169 0.19 28.25 9.60
N PRO A 170 1.52 28.15 9.40
CA PRO A 170 2.32 29.23 8.83
C PRO A 170 1.91 29.59 7.39
N LEU A 171 2.01 30.87 7.01
CA LEU A 171 1.69 31.35 5.64
C LEU A 171 2.52 30.65 4.54
N SER A 172 3.75 30.25 4.87
CA SER A 172 4.64 29.54 3.94
C SER A 172 4.38 28.03 3.87
N CYS A 173 3.47 27.49 4.69
CA CYS A 173 3.25 26.05 4.77
C CYS A 173 2.28 25.54 3.70
N ARG A 174 2.74 24.55 2.91
CA ARG A 174 1.98 23.93 1.82
C ARG A 174 1.75 22.42 2.00
N VAL A 175 2.29 21.85 3.07
CA VAL A 175 2.28 20.40 3.30
C VAL A 175 1.98 20.07 4.74
N PHE A 176 1.38 18.91 4.99
CA PHE A 176 1.01 18.50 6.35
C PHE A 176 2.16 18.53 7.36
N GLY A 177 3.37 18.18 6.92
CA GLY A 177 4.55 18.13 7.80
C GLY A 177 4.94 19.48 8.43
N CYS A 178 4.63 20.61 7.80
CA CYS A 178 4.86 21.95 8.38
C CYS A 178 3.64 22.52 9.10
N ALA A 179 2.45 21.93 8.89
CA ALA A 179 1.21 22.37 9.52
C ALA A 179 1.13 21.87 10.96
N VAL A 180 1.66 20.68 11.23
CA VAL A 180 1.63 20.06 12.57
C VAL A 180 2.71 20.60 13.49
N ASN A 181 2.47 20.51 14.80
CA ASN A 181 3.44 20.90 15.81
C ASN A 181 4.62 19.91 15.94
N LYS A 182 5.70 20.36 16.57
CA LYS A 182 6.92 19.56 16.77
C LYS A 182 6.68 18.29 17.60
N CYS A 183 5.76 18.34 18.56
CA CYS A 183 5.38 17.18 19.38
C CYS A 183 4.83 16.05 18.51
N PHE A 184 3.81 16.34 17.71
CA PHE A 184 3.18 15.37 16.81
C PHE A 184 4.15 14.94 15.71
N TYR A 185 4.91 15.87 15.14
CA TYR A 185 5.93 15.54 14.12
C TYR A 185 6.95 14.51 14.64
N ASN A 186 7.43 14.68 15.87
CA ASN A 186 8.36 13.73 16.50
C ASN A 186 7.70 12.38 16.77
N PHE A 187 6.48 12.37 17.34
CA PHE A 187 5.72 11.14 17.54
C PHE A 187 5.51 10.39 16.22
N TRP A 188 5.07 11.11 15.19
CA TRP A 188 4.82 10.58 13.85
C TRP A 188 6.07 9.95 13.24
N THR A 189 7.19 10.68 13.30
CA THR A 189 8.48 10.20 12.79
C THR A 189 8.97 8.96 13.54
N ILE A 190 8.92 8.97 14.88
CA ILE A 190 9.42 7.87 15.71
C ILE A 190 8.66 6.58 15.43
N HIS A 191 7.32 6.62 15.51
CA HIS A 191 6.56 5.39 15.35
C HIS A 191 6.69 4.83 13.91
N LYS A 192 6.73 5.70 12.90
CA LYS A 192 6.91 5.32 11.49
C LYS A 192 8.26 4.65 11.29
N THR A 193 9.33 5.19 11.85
CA THR A 193 10.67 4.58 11.83
C THR A 193 10.68 3.23 12.52
N VAL A 194 10.08 3.11 13.72
CA VAL A 194 10.04 1.84 14.46
C VAL A 194 9.35 0.75 13.64
N ILE A 195 8.17 1.02 13.07
CA ILE A 195 7.42 0.05 12.28
C ILE A 195 8.24 -0.41 11.06
N PHE A 196 8.87 0.52 10.34
CA PHE A 196 9.67 0.17 9.16
C PHE A 196 10.93 -0.61 9.51
N CYS A 197 11.63 -0.24 10.59
CA CYS A 197 12.77 -1.03 11.07
C CYS A 197 12.36 -2.48 11.36
N MET A 198 11.21 -2.68 12.03
CA MET A 198 10.70 -4.02 12.32
C MET A 198 10.37 -4.79 11.03
N ILE A 199 9.71 -4.17 10.04
CA ILE A 199 9.44 -4.78 8.74
C ILE A 199 10.73 -5.22 8.05
N VAL A 200 11.74 -4.35 8.00
CA VAL A 200 13.03 -4.67 7.36
C VAL A 200 13.71 -5.84 8.04
N ILE A 201 13.76 -5.87 9.38
CA ILE A 201 14.34 -6.98 10.15
C ILE A 201 13.61 -8.29 9.82
N LEU A 202 12.28 -8.29 9.85
CA LEU A 202 11.47 -9.47 9.56
C LEU A 202 11.70 -9.97 8.11
N SER A 203 11.85 -9.06 7.16
CA SER A 203 12.09 -9.40 5.77
C SER A 203 13.49 -9.93 5.50
N VAL A 204 14.50 -9.45 6.23
CA VAL A 204 15.84 -10.05 6.22
C VAL A 204 15.78 -11.48 6.76
N LEU A 205 15.12 -11.70 7.90
CA LEU A 205 14.91 -13.05 8.46
C LEU A 205 14.22 -13.98 7.44
N LEU A 206 13.14 -13.51 6.81
CA LEU A 206 12.43 -14.28 5.79
C LEU A 206 13.33 -14.62 4.59
N SER A 207 14.12 -13.66 4.11
CA SER A 207 15.05 -13.84 2.98
C SER A 207 16.14 -14.87 3.29
N VAL A 208 16.75 -14.77 4.48
CA VAL A 208 17.77 -15.72 4.95
C VAL A 208 17.21 -17.14 4.98
N LYS A 209 16.01 -17.34 5.55
CA LYS A 209 15.37 -18.67 5.58
C LYS A 209 15.11 -19.22 4.18
N ILE A 210 14.62 -18.39 3.26
CA ILE A 210 14.34 -18.81 1.88
C ILE A 210 15.63 -19.20 1.16
N PHE A 211 16.71 -18.43 1.34
CA PHE A 211 18.01 -18.72 0.74
C PHE A 211 18.60 -20.04 1.25
N ILE A 212 18.58 -20.24 2.58
CA ILE A 212 19.00 -21.49 3.22
C ILE A 212 18.19 -22.67 2.68
N TRP A 213 16.86 -22.56 2.62
CA TRP A 213 16.01 -23.65 2.15
C TRP A 213 16.23 -23.97 0.67
N ASN A 214 16.40 -22.94 -0.17
CA ASN A 214 16.63 -23.11 -1.60
C ASN A 214 17.96 -23.80 -1.91
N ASN A 215 19.02 -23.52 -1.14
CA ASN A 215 20.33 -24.14 -1.33
C ASN A 215 20.47 -25.50 -0.66
N LEU A 216 19.83 -25.75 0.49
CA LEU A 216 20.03 -27.01 1.25
C LEU A 216 18.99 -28.09 0.96
N LYS A 217 17.79 -27.76 0.51
CA LYS A 217 16.74 -28.74 0.24
C LYS A 217 16.10 -28.46 -1.11
N HIS A 218 16.45 -29.26 -2.12
CA HIS A 218 15.72 -29.41 -3.39
C HIS A 218 14.28 -29.99 -3.20
N THR A 219 13.57 -29.55 -2.17
CA THR A 219 12.21 -29.99 -1.86
C THR A 219 11.21 -29.08 -2.57
N LYS A 220 10.16 -29.68 -3.14
CA LYS A 220 9.03 -28.96 -3.75
C LYS A 220 8.33 -28.12 -2.69
N THR A 221 8.75 -26.87 -2.50
CA THR A 221 8.05 -25.91 -1.64
C THR A 221 6.64 -25.68 -2.17
N ASN A 222 5.65 -25.58 -1.28
CA ASN A 222 4.26 -25.28 -1.68
C ASN A 222 4.22 -23.96 -2.47
N SER A 223 3.78 -24.03 -3.72
CA SER A 223 3.82 -22.90 -4.67
C SER A 223 3.05 -21.66 -4.17
N GLN A 224 2.06 -21.84 -3.29
CA GLN A 224 1.29 -20.75 -2.70
C GLN A 224 2.09 -20.02 -1.60
N LEU A 225 2.80 -20.76 -0.75
CA LEU A 225 3.66 -20.19 0.30
C LEU A 225 4.81 -19.39 -0.33
N SER A 226 5.39 -19.90 -1.42
CA SER A 226 6.43 -19.17 -2.17
C SER A 226 5.92 -17.87 -2.79
N LYS A 227 4.67 -17.84 -3.29
CA LYS A 227 4.06 -16.60 -3.83
C LYS A 227 3.83 -15.55 -2.76
N ALA A 228 3.27 -15.95 -1.61
CA ALA A 228 3.01 -15.04 -0.50
C ALA A 228 4.31 -14.43 0.05
N ASN A 229 5.36 -15.23 0.16
CA ASN A 229 6.68 -14.76 0.60
C ASN A 229 7.30 -13.78 -0.40
N ARG A 230 7.22 -14.06 -1.71
CA ARG A 230 7.69 -13.13 -2.75
C ARG A 230 6.91 -11.81 -2.73
N LEU A 231 5.61 -11.86 -2.45
CA LEU A 231 4.77 -10.67 -2.34
C LEU A 231 5.15 -9.82 -1.11
N ALA A 232 5.39 -10.46 0.04
CA ALA A 232 5.86 -9.77 1.25
C ALA A 232 7.26 -9.14 1.08
N LEU A 233 8.16 -9.80 0.36
CA LEU A 233 9.48 -9.23 0.03
C LEU A 233 9.36 -8.05 -0.92
N LEU A 234 8.52 -8.16 -1.94
CA LEU A 234 8.26 -7.04 -2.87
C LEU A 234 7.72 -5.83 -2.12
N ASP A 235 6.73 -6.04 -1.25
CA ASP A 235 6.17 -5.02 -0.39
C ASP A 235 7.25 -4.32 0.46
N THR A 236 8.15 -5.09 1.07
CA THR A 236 9.24 -4.49 1.85
C THR A 236 10.17 -3.63 0.99
N ILE A 237 10.50 -4.09 -0.22
CA ILE A 237 11.37 -3.35 -1.14
C ILE A 237 10.69 -2.05 -1.58
N THR A 238 9.40 -2.09 -1.92
CA THR A 238 8.67 -0.89 -2.35
C THR A 238 8.55 0.11 -1.20
N VAL A 239 8.21 -0.35 0.01
CA VAL A 239 8.13 0.52 1.20
C VAL A 239 9.50 1.14 1.54
N LEU A 240 10.58 0.37 1.44
CA LEU A 240 11.93 0.87 1.74
C LEU A 240 12.37 1.96 0.74
N ILE A 241 12.18 1.72 -0.56
CA ILE A 241 12.64 2.63 -1.61
C ILE A 241 11.73 3.86 -1.73
N PHE A 242 10.42 3.69 -1.62
CA PHE A 242 9.45 4.72 -1.97
C PHE A 242 8.83 5.47 -0.78
N ASP A 243 8.95 4.97 0.45
CA ASP A 243 8.42 5.63 1.66
C ASP A 243 9.53 5.95 2.67
N PHE A 244 10.33 4.94 3.06
CA PHE A 244 11.37 5.11 4.07
C PHE A 244 12.54 5.97 3.58
N LEU A 245 13.15 5.62 2.43
CA LEU A 245 14.34 6.30 1.92
C LEU A 245 14.09 7.80 1.65
N PRO A 246 12.98 8.22 1.01
CA PRO A 246 12.68 9.65 0.82
C PRO A 246 12.45 10.39 2.14
N SER A 247 11.78 9.74 3.11
CA SER A 247 11.55 10.32 4.44
C SER A 247 12.87 10.50 5.22
N PHE A 248 13.75 9.49 5.19
CA PHE A 248 15.04 9.50 5.87
C PHE A 248 16.02 10.51 5.25
N CYS A 249 16.10 10.57 3.91
CA CYS A 249 16.95 11.54 3.23
C CYS A 249 16.48 12.98 3.48
N GLY A 250 15.16 13.21 3.57
CA GLY A 250 14.61 14.53 3.91
C GLY A 250 14.92 15.00 5.33
N SER A 251 14.97 14.08 6.30
CA SER A 251 15.36 14.43 7.67
C SER A 251 16.87 14.63 7.84
N MET A 252 17.70 13.87 7.10
CA MET A 252 19.16 13.96 7.19
C MET A 252 19.75 15.12 6.38
N TRP A 253 19.15 15.45 5.23
CA TRP A 253 19.59 16.55 4.36
C TRP A 253 18.48 17.58 4.10
N PRO A 254 18.05 18.34 5.12
CA PRO A 254 16.98 19.32 4.98
C PRO A 254 17.33 20.47 4.03
N THR A 255 18.62 20.73 3.79
CA THR A 255 19.12 21.78 2.87
C THR A 255 19.22 21.31 1.42
N ALA A 256 19.06 20.01 1.14
CA ALA A 256 19.11 19.50 -0.22
C ALA A 256 17.82 19.88 -0.96
N LYS A 257 17.97 20.61 -2.08
CA LYS A 257 16.83 21.03 -2.92
C LYS A 257 15.95 19.86 -3.38
N LEU A 258 16.51 18.65 -3.48
CA LEU A 258 15.81 17.44 -3.93
C LEU A 258 14.84 16.86 -2.89
N PHE A 259 15.03 17.19 -1.61
CA PHE A 259 14.18 16.72 -0.50
C PHE A 259 13.47 17.88 0.22
N SER A 260 13.43 19.06 -0.41
CA SER A 260 12.69 20.20 0.11
C SER A 260 11.30 20.25 -0.53
N PHE A 261 10.28 20.40 0.33
CA PHE A 261 8.89 20.54 -0.07
C PHE A 261 8.65 21.80 -0.92
N ASP A 262 9.47 22.83 -0.76
CA ASP A 262 9.35 24.09 -1.50
C ASP A 262 9.78 23.96 -2.96
N TYR A 263 10.69 23.02 -3.25
CA TYR A 263 11.27 22.86 -4.60
C TYR A 263 10.68 21.67 -5.38
N VAL A 264 10.30 20.60 -4.68
CA VAL A 264 9.85 19.34 -5.30
C VAL A 264 8.38 19.04 -5.00
N GLY A 265 7.78 19.75 -4.05
CA GLY A 265 6.40 19.50 -3.61
C GLY A 265 6.30 18.25 -2.72
N PRO A 266 5.15 17.56 -2.68
CA PRO A 266 4.85 16.47 -1.76
C PRO A 266 5.51 15.15 -2.20
N TYR A 267 6.82 15.15 -2.40
CA TYR A 267 7.59 14.02 -2.94
C TYR A 267 7.40 12.72 -2.12
N ASN A 268 7.19 12.83 -0.80
CA ASN A 268 6.96 11.70 0.09
C ASN A 268 5.60 11.03 -0.18
N ALA A 269 4.56 11.83 -0.39
CA ALA A 269 3.22 11.32 -0.72
C ALA A 269 3.22 10.68 -2.12
N VAL A 270 3.82 11.35 -3.11
CA VAL A 270 3.94 10.83 -4.47
C VAL A 270 4.76 9.56 -4.51
N GLY A 271 5.92 9.53 -3.84
CA GLY A 271 6.76 8.34 -3.71
C GLY A 271 5.95 7.17 -3.17
N LYS A 272 5.26 7.35 -2.04
CA LYS A 272 4.40 6.32 -1.45
C LYS A 272 3.38 5.78 -2.44
N VAL A 273 2.63 6.66 -3.11
CA VAL A 273 1.62 6.28 -4.12
C VAL A 273 2.25 5.55 -5.32
N THR A 274 3.43 5.94 -5.77
CA THR A 274 4.18 5.22 -6.80
C THR A 274 4.55 3.81 -6.34
N GLY A 275 4.98 3.65 -5.09
CA GLY A 275 5.21 2.33 -4.48
C GLY A 275 3.95 1.46 -4.49
N CYS A 276 2.79 2.04 -4.16
CA CYS A 276 1.50 1.36 -4.23
C CYS A 276 1.15 0.91 -5.66
N ALA A 277 1.39 1.77 -6.65
CA ALA A 277 1.11 1.48 -8.06
C ALA A 277 1.97 0.31 -8.55
N ILE A 278 3.27 0.30 -8.24
CA ILE A 278 4.19 -0.78 -8.59
C ILE A 278 3.74 -2.10 -7.97
N GLU A 279 3.39 -2.07 -6.68
CA GLU A 279 2.85 -3.24 -5.98
C GLU A 279 1.58 -3.76 -6.68
N ALA A 280 0.60 -2.90 -6.94
CA ALA A 280 -0.66 -3.26 -7.58
C ALA A 280 -0.45 -3.85 -8.99
N ILE A 281 0.48 -3.29 -9.78
CA ILE A 281 0.87 -3.81 -11.09
C ILE A 281 1.44 -5.23 -10.95
N VAL A 282 2.45 -5.42 -10.10
CA VAL A 282 3.13 -6.72 -9.98
C VAL A 282 2.19 -7.79 -9.44
N VAL A 283 1.38 -7.45 -8.43
CA VAL A 283 0.36 -8.35 -7.87
C VAL A 283 -0.66 -8.74 -8.94
N SER A 284 -1.16 -7.77 -9.72
CA SER A 284 -2.09 -8.01 -10.82
C SER A 284 -1.50 -8.94 -11.87
N THR A 285 -0.25 -8.72 -12.28
CA THR A 285 0.47 -9.58 -13.21
C THR A 285 0.63 -11.01 -12.67
N LEU A 286 0.99 -11.15 -11.39
CA LEU A 286 1.24 -12.45 -10.77
C LEU A 286 -0.03 -13.27 -10.52
N LEU A 287 -1.12 -12.62 -10.09
CA LEU A 287 -2.35 -13.31 -9.69
C LEU A 287 -3.32 -13.51 -10.86
N ILE A 288 -3.46 -12.53 -11.75
CA ILE A 288 -4.45 -12.56 -12.85
C ILE A 288 -3.79 -13.11 -14.11
N PHE A 289 -2.78 -12.41 -14.64
CA PHE A 289 -2.25 -12.70 -15.98
C PHE A 289 -1.53 -14.04 -16.06
N ARG A 290 -0.81 -14.44 -15.00
CA ARG A 290 -0.16 -15.76 -14.96
C ARG A 290 -1.17 -16.91 -14.90
N LYS A 291 -2.33 -16.72 -14.24
CA LYS A 291 -3.37 -17.75 -14.15
C LYS A 291 -4.12 -17.91 -15.47
N THR A 292 -4.41 -16.80 -16.17
CA THR A 292 -5.02 -16.83 -17.51
C THR A 292 -4.11 -17.53 -18.52
N ARG A 293 -2.82 -17.20 -18.58
CA ARG A 293 -1.86 -17.86 -19.49
C ARG A 293 -1.73 -19.37 -19.24
N ILE A 294 -1.73 -19.80 -17.98
CA ILE A 294 -1.69 -21.24 -17.65
C ILE A 294 -2.98 -21.93 -18.12
N SER A 295 -4.14 -21.32 -17.91
CA SER A 295 -5.43 -21.85 -18.38
C SER A 295 -5.50 -21.94 -19.91
N GLU A 296 -5.01 -20.92 -20.62
CA GLU A 296 -4.92 -20.91 -22.08
C GLU A 296 -3.96 -21.98 -22.61
N ASN A 297 -2.78 -22.12 -22.00
CA ASN A 297 -1.79 -23.13 -22.39
C ASN A 297 -2.29 -24.57 -22.16
N ILE A 298 -3.07 -24.81 -21.10
CA ILE A 298 -3.71 -26.11 -20.85
C ILE A 298 -4.84 -26.35 -21.87
N SER A 299 -5.65 -25.34 -22.17
CA SER A 299 -6.74 -25.49 -23.16
C SER A 299 -6.21 -25.75 -24.57
N THR A 300 -5.09 -25.12 -24.94
CA THR A 300 -4.43 -25.31 -26.25
C THR A 300 -3.70 -26.65 -26.33
N SER A 301 -3.08 -27.13 -25.25
CA SER A 301 -2.47 -28.46 -25.21
C SER A 301 -3.52 -29.57 -25.28
N ILE A 302 -4.67 -29.43 -24.58
CA ILE A 302 -5.80 -30.36 -24.69
C ILE A 302 -6.38 -30.36 -26.11
N ARG A 303 -6.59 -29.19 -26.73
CA ARG A 303 -7.05 -29.12 -28.14
C ARG A 303 -6.07 -29.79 -29.11
N ARG A 304 -4.75 -29.63 -28.91
CA ARG A 304 -3.73 -30.32 -29.71
C ARG A 304 -3.78 -31.83 -29.51
N ALA A 305 -3.92 -32.31 -28.27
CA ALA A 305 -4.02 -33.74 -27.98
C ALA A 305 -5.26 -34.38 -28.63
N ILE A 306 -6.41 -33.70 -28.59
CA ILE A 306 -7.65 -34.15 -29.25
C ILE A 306 -7.48 -34.21 -30.78
N ARG A 307 -6.84 -33.18 -31.37
CA ARG A 307 -6.60 -33.13 -32.83
C ARG A 307 -5.67 -34.24 -33.32
N VAL A 308 -4.64 -34.59 -32.54
CA VAL A 308 -3.74 -35.71 -32.83
C VAL A 308 -4.47 -37.06 -32.70
N LYS A 309 -5.38 -37.21 -31.73
CA LYS A 309 -6.19 -38.42 -31.56
C LYS A 309 -7.13 -38.65 -32.76
N ASN A 310 -7.79 -37.60 -33.24
CA ASN A 310 -8.66 -37.67 -34.42
C ASN A 310 -7.89 -37.94 -35.72
N SER A 311 -6.68 -37.37 -35.86
CA SER A 311 -5.80 -37.63 -37.02
C SER A 311 -5.26 -39.06 -37.08
N LYS A 312 -5.11 -39.75 -35.94
CA LYS A 312 -4.72 -41.17 -35.91
C LYS A 312 -5.90 -42.09 -36.23
N SER A 313 -7.10 -41.74 -35.75
CA SER A 313 -8.31 -42.50 -36.04
C SER A 313 -8.70 -42.48 -37.52
N SER A 314 -8.36 -41.43 -38.26
CA SER A 314 -8.63 -41.30 -39.70
C SER A 314 -7.59 -41.95 -40.62
N ARG A 315 -6.49 -42.48 -40.08
CA ARG A 315 -5.46 -43.24 -40.84
C ARG A 315 -5.59 -44.76 -40.68
N LEU A 316 -6.51 -45.20 -39.84
CA LEU A 316 -6.79 -46.62 -39.54
C LEU A 316 -8.13 -47.08 -40.13
N ALA A 317 -8.78 -46.24 -40.95
CA ALA A 317 -9.98 -46.53 -41.71
C ALA A 317 -9.66 -46.53 -43.20
#